data_AF-A0A812N4Y3-F1
#
_entry.id   AF-A0A812N4Y3-F1
#
_cell.length_a   1.000
_cell.length_b   1.000
_cell.length_c   1.000
_cell.angle_alpha   90.00
_cell.angle_beta   90.00
_cell.angle_gamma   90.00
#
_symmetry.space_group_name_H-M   'P 1'
#
loop_
_entity.id
_entity.type
_entity.pdbx_description
1 polymer ?
#
loop_
_entity_poly.entity_id
_entity_poly.type
_entity_poly.pdbx_seq_one_letter_code
_entity_poly.pdbx_strand_id
1 'polypeptide(L)'
;AATLVDSSSDGPGDYWLPWHVDSNFVTLLHKEMYASEATGEFQSEPAGAGLMMMNEVGETAMAEFSDPDAMILQMGAFAQIYTGGALKSCRHAVLNSLEPGVARFNYCNFWYVPWNTLCEPPPGMESTAVNKGWNAMMDESYLNITMRQSFSAFRQFMVSPEARIQFVNSERFTELSEILPLEKPQSRGVLDSKPDIQIDILTDVRCPFSFISQTNLEAAARNLSLQDHVNLRFHPIFLNPEVSKEGESLDDYLWREFGYTKEYAHSEEYPLRKAGLKAGIDLNPNRRVVNTFDAHCLIEAAQAEGKQEELERTLSRWYFEEAKDISDANVLAAAAAACGVDVSRAASPEIKLAVQQRYEELSTRLGEVPHFLLREQISGNGVEMSGLKSVEDWEKVLQQVMERGNFVGMTINGPHGQKVRLDEANPYAAISHAMDAQPLGGLDLIAGVAV
;
A
#
# COMPACT_ATOMS: atom_id res chain seq x y z
N ALA A 1 -9.35 35.60 17.54
CA ALA A 1 -9.51 36.44 16.34
C ALA A 1 -8.44 35.99 15.34
N ALA A 2 -8.78 35.03 14.47
CA ALA A 2 -7.94 34.66 13.34
C ALA A 2 -8.39 35.50 12.14
N THR A 3 -7.46 36.07 11.39
CA THR A 3 -7.76 36.88 10.21
C THR A 3 -8.08 35.95 9.05
N LEU A 4 -9.24 36.10 8.41
CA LEU A 4 -9.62 35.29 7.26
C LEU A 4 -8.85 35.78 6.02
N VAL A 5 -8.06 34.90 5.39
CA VAL A 5 -7.36 35.18 4.13
C VAL A 5 -7.88 34.19 3.09
N ASP A 6 -8.48 34.71 2.02
CA ASP A 6 -9.06 33.93 0.93
C ASP A 6 -7.96 33.21 0.12
N SER A 7 -7.95 31.87 0.16
CA SER A 7 -7.08 31.03 -0.67
C SER A 7 -7.93 30.13 -1.56
N SER A 8 -8.38 30.67 -2.68
CA SER A 8 -9.26 30.02 -3.67
C SER A 8 -8.54 28.99 -4.55
N SER A 9 -8.10 27.87 -3.97
CA SER A 9 -7.65 26.71 -4.78
C SER A 9 -8.09 25.36 -4.17
N ASP A 10 -9.15 24.79 -4.73
CA ASP A 10 -9.63 23.41 -4.51
C ASP A 10 -8.70 22.35 -5.16
N GLY A 11 -7.39 22.47 -4.95
CA GLY A 11 -6.42 21.42 -5.30
C GLY A 11 -6.23 20.44 -4.14
N PRO A 12 -5.83 19.18 -4.39
CA PRO A 12 -5.33 18.32 -3.32
C PRO A 12 -4.05 18.96 -2.75
N GLY A 13 -4.19 19.67 -1.63
CA GLY A 13 -3.07 20.34 -0.98
C GLY A 13 -2.06 19.36 -0.38
N ASP A 14 -0.82 19.83 -0.22
CA ASP A 14 0.24 19.12 0.48
C ASP A 14 -0.07 19.12 1.99
N TYR A 15 -0.91 18.18 2.45
CA TYR A 15 -1.36 18.11 3.85
C TYR A 15 -0.65 16.99 4.63
N TRP A 16 -0.25 17.29 5.88
CA TRP A 16 0.02 16.26 6.90
C TRP A 16 -1.26 15.58 7.38
N LEU A 17 -2.35 16.35 7.49
CA LEU A 17 -3.69 15.83 7.78
C LEU A 17 -4.69 16.56 6.88
N PRO A 18 -5.42 15.86 6.01
CA PRO A 18 -6.38 16.50 5.11
C PRO A 18 -7.58 17.06 5.89
N TRP A 19 -8.53 17.69 5.21
CA TRP A 19 -9.72 18.27 5.84
C TRP A 19 -10.48 17.25 6.70
N HIS A 20 -10.55 17.52 8.00
CA HIS A 20 -11.22 16.66 8.98
C HIS A 20 -11.81 17.47 10.13
N VAL A 21 -12.52 16.77 11.01
CA VAL A 21 -13.09 17.32 12.23
C VAL A 21 -12.74 16.38 13.38
N ASP A 22 -12.17 16.94 14.43
CA ASP A 22 -11.84 16.22 15.65
C ASP A 22 -13.13 15.72 16.31
N SER A 23 -13.12 14.52 16.90
CA SER A 23 -14.31 13.96 17.55
C SER A 23 -14.64 14.65 18.89
N ASN A 24 -13.85 14.43 19.94
CA ASN A 24 -14.08 14.98 21.29
C ASN A 24 -12.86 15.71 21.86
N PHE A 25 -11.99 16.21 20.98
CA PHE A 25 -10.76 16.87 21.37
C PHE A 25 -11.02 18.34 21.61
N VAL A 26 -10.45 18.84 22.70
CA VAL A 26 -10.06 20.25 22.80
C VAL A 26 -8.58 20.28 22.51
N THR A 27 -8.24 20.74 21.31
CA THR A 27 -6.84 20.81 20.86
C THR A 27 -6.35 22.22 21.06
N LEU A 28 -5.27 22.35 21.83
CA LEU A 28 -4.58 23.61 22.02
C LEU A 28 -3.48 23.75 20.97
N LEU A 29 -3.47 24.90 20.33
CA LEU A 29 -2.55 25.25 19.26
C LEU A 29 -1.76 26.48 19.66
N HIS A 30 -0.46 26.45 19.38
CA HIS A 30 0.47 27.51 19.71
C HIS A 30 1.59 27.53 18.68
N LYS A 31 2.13 28.70 18.31
CA LYS A 31 3.19 28.84 17.30
C LYS A 31 4.45 27.97 17.54
N GLU A 32 4.69 27.55 18.78
CA GLU A 32 5.85 26.73 19.20
C GLU A 32 5.57 25.21 19.14
N MET A 33 4.54 24.82 18.40
CA MET A 33 4.14 23.42 18.20
C MET A 33 5.04 22.64 17.25
N TYR A 34 6.00 23.27 16.58
CA TYR A 34 6.88 22.60 15.61
C TYR A 34 8.22 22.28 16.24
N ALA A 35 8.81 21.15 15.84
CA ALA A 35 10.17 20.79 16.24
C ALA A 35 10.90 20.09 15.10
N SER A 36 12.22 20.03 15.17
CA SER A 36 12.99 19.15 14.31
C SER A 36 12.75 17.68 14.69
N GLU A 37 12.46 16.80 13.73
CA GLU A 37 12.37 15.36 13.97
C GLU A 37 13.71 14.77 14.43
N ALA A 38 14.82 15.30 13.91
CA ALA A 38 16.15 14.76 14.17
C ALA A 38 16.62 15.06 15.60
N THR A 39 16.29 16.23 16.14
CA THR A 39 16.80 16.70 17.45
C THR A 39 15.72 16.81 18.51
N GLY A 40 14.45 16.89 18.12
CA GLY A 40 13.33 17.18 19.03
C GLY A 40 13.28 18.64 19.53
N GLU A 41 14.17 19.51 19.04
CA GLU A 41 14.23 20.91 19.44
C GLU A 41 13.09 21.71 18.79
N PHE A 42 12.36 22.48 19.60
CA PHE A 42 11.28 23.35 19.12
C PHE A 42 11.83 24.42 18.18
N GLN A 43 11.07 24.70 17.13
CA GLN A 43 11.40 25.69 16.11
C GLN A 43 10.18 26.54 15.77
N SER A 44 10.42 27.68 15.12
CA SER A 44 9.34 28.48 14.55
C SER A 44 8.57 27.69 13.48
N GLU A 45 7.33 28.08 13.21
CA GLU A 45 6.56 27.56 12.09
C GLU A 45 7.38 27.61 10.79
N PRO A 46 7.69 26.46 10.17
CA PRO A 46 8.50 26.42 8.96
C PRO A 46 7.66 26.81 7.74
N ALA A 47 8.33 27.20 6.65
CA ALA A 47 7.67 27.63 5.44
C ALA A 47 6.68 26.56 4.91
N GLY A 48 5.48 27.00 4.55
CA GLY A 48 4.40 26.15 4.02
C GLY A 48 3.64 25.31 5.05
N ALA A 49 4.19 25.11 6.25
CA ALA A 49 3.42 24.50 7.33
C ALA A 49 2.37 25.48 7.85
N GLY A 50 1.29 24.93 8.40
CA GLY A 50 0.24 25.73 8.99
C GLY A 50 -1.04 24.96 9.21
N LEU A 51 -2.00 25.61 9.85
CA LEU A 51 -3.33 25.07 10.07
C LEU A 51 -4.34 25.86 9.26
N MET A 52 -4.98 25.20 8.30
CA MET A 52 -6.12 25.76 7.59
C MET A 52 -7.40 25.44 8.35
N MET A 53 -8.26 26.44 8.48
CA MET A 53 -9.59 26.34 9.07
C MET A 53 -10.62 26.66 8.01
N MET A 54 -11.77 26.00 8.08
CA MET A 54 -12.94 26.27 7.24
C MET A 54 -14.07 26.77 8.13
N ASN A 55 -14.78 27.82 7.72
CA ASN A 55 -15.97 28.28 8.41
C ASN A 55 -17.24 27.57 7.90
N GLU A 56 -18.40 27.90 8.49
CA GLU A 56 -19.67 27.23 8.18
C GLU A 56 -20.21 27.50 6.75
N VAL A 57 -19.72 28.53 6.07
CA VAL A 57 -20.08 28.84 4.68
C VAL A 57 -19.06 28.29 3.67
N GLY A 58 -18.01 27.62 4.15
CA GLY A 58 -16.97 26.99 3.32
C GLY A 58 -15.78 27.87 3.00
N GLU A 59 -15.69 29.08 3.57
CA GLU A 59 -14.50 29.92 3.39
C GLU A 59 -13.36 29.38 4.25
N THR A 60 -12.17 29.34 3.67
CA THR A 60 -10.96 28.84 4.34
C THR A 60 -10.04 29.98 4.76
N ALA A 61 -9.28 29.78 5.83
CA ALA A 61 -8.25 30.71 6.27
C ALA A 61 -7.09 29.97 6.96
N MET A 62 -5.90 30.57 6.90
CA MET A 62 -4.77 30.13 7.71
C MET A 62 -4.93 30.62 9.15
N ALA A 63 -4.59 29.77 10.12
CA ALA A 63 -4.52 30.15 11.51
C ALA A 63 -3.31 31.06 11.74
N GLU A 64 -3.56 32.33 12.05
CA GLU A 64 -2.50 33.28 12.40
C GLU A 64 -2.49 33.55 13.91
N PHE A 65 -1.30 33.42 14.52
CA PHE A 65 -1.06 33.81 15.91
C PHE A 65 -0.66 35.30 15.94
N SER A 66 -1.65 36.18 15.98
CA SER A 66 -1.45 37.64 15.99
C SER A 66 -0.74 38.17 17.24
N ASP A 67 -0.79 37.40 18.33
CA ASP A 67 -0.05 37.63 19.56
C ASP A 67 0.88 36.44 19.81
N PRO A 68 2.20 36.64 20.03
CA PRO A 68 3.15 35.58 20.32
C PRO A 68 2.80 34.74 21.55
N ASP A 69 1.97 35.23 22.47
CA ASP A 69 1.54 34.53 23.68
C ASP A 69 0.10 34.00 23.57
N ALA A 70 -0.56 34.18 22.42
CA ALA A 70 -1.92 33.68 22.20
C ALA A 70 -1.94 32.18 21.91
N MET A 71 -2.97 31.52 22.45
CA MET A 71 -3.28 30.13 22.19
C MET A 71 -4.60 30.05 21.42
N ILE A 72 -4.68 29.16 20.45
CA ILE A 72 -5.94 28.86 19.75
C ILE A 72 -6.50 27.55 20.30
N LEU A 73 -7.78 27.57 20.66
CA LEU A 73 -8.50 26.39 21.11
C LEU A 73 -9.38 25.89 19.96
N GLN A 74 -9.03 24.73 19.43
CA GLN A 74 -9.80 24.01 18.43
C GLN A 74 -10.74 23.01 19.11
N MET A 75 -12.00 23.00 18.68
CA MET A 75 -13.06 22.21 19.28
C MET A 75 -13.50 21.08 18.35
N GLY A 76 -13.67 19.89 18.92
CA GLY A 76 -14.25 18.74 18.24
C GLY A 76 -15.78 18.74 18.18
N ALA A 77 -16.28 17.84 17.34
CA ALA A 77 -17.67 17.51 17.05
C ALA A 77 -18.59 17.39 18.27
N PHE A 78 -18.17 16.59 19.25
CA PHE A 78 -18.99 16.22 20.40
C PHE A 78 -19.22 17.44 21.31
N ALA A 79 -18.25 18.35 21.39
CA ALA A 79 -18.41 19.58 22.15
C ALA A 79 -19.50 20.48 21.55
N GLN A 80 -19.60 20.54 20.22
CA GLN A 80 -20.71 21.24 19.57
C GLN A 80 -22.06 20.59 19.89
N ILE A 81 -22.14 19.25 19.78
CA ILE A 81 -23.39 18.51 20.03
C ILE A 81 -23.86 18.71 21.47
N TYR A 82 -23.01 18.45 22.47
CA TYR A 82 -23.39 18.52 23.88
C TYR A 82 -23.70 19.93 24.37
N THR A 83 -23.15 20.96 23.72
CA THR A 83 -23.46 22.36 24.04
C THR A 83 -24.68 22.89 23.29
N GLY A 84 -25.38 22.06 22.51
CA GLY A 84 -26.51 22.48 21.69
C GLY A 84 -26.11 23.47 20.59
N GLY A 85 -24.85 23.45 20.18
CA GLY A 85 -24.29 24.37 19.20
C GLY A 85 -23.79 25.70 19.75
N ALA A 86 -23.67 25.87 21.08
CA ALA A 86 -23.07 27.07 21.66
C ALA A 86 -21.55 27.15 21.38
N LEU A 87 -20.88 26.00 21.38
CA LEU A 87 -19.55 25.86 20.77
C LEU A 87 -19.68 25.38 19.33
N LYS A 88 -18.80 25.85 18.46
CA LYS A 88 -18.75 25.42 17.05
C LYS A 88 -17.48 24.62 16.81
N SER A 89 -17.65 23.39 16.34
CA SER A 89 -16.51 22.56 15.91
C SER A 89 -15.93 23.13 14.63
N CYS A 90 -14.63 23.04 14.43
CA CYS A 90 -13.96 23.59 13.25
C CYS A 90 -13.44 22.47 12.34
N ARG A 91 -13.90 22.46 11.09
CA ARG A 91 -13.27 21.64 10.05
C ARG A 91 -11.93 22.28 9.69
N HIS A 92 -10.88 21.48 9.70
CA HIS A 92 -9.52 21.98 9.53
C HIS A 92 -8.65 20.99 8.77
N ALA A 93 -7.57 21.48 8.19
CA ALA A 93 -6.52 20.70 7.55
C ALA A 93 -5.16 21.20 8.01
N VAL A 94 -4.19 20.31 8.07
CA VAL A 94 -2.83 20.61 8.49
C VAL A 94 -1.93 20.55 7.28
N LEU A 95 -1.36 21.68 6.91
CA LEU A 95 -0.42 21.77 5.80
C LEU A 95 0.95 21.22 6.18
N ASN A 96 1.57 20.57 5.21
CA ASN A 96 2.91 20.03 5.31
C ASN A 96 3.95 21.15 5.24
N SER A 97 5.07 20.96 5.92
CA SER A 97 6.22 21.85 5.73
C SER A 97 6.84 21.65 4.35
N LEU A 98 7.32 22.72 3.73
CA LEU A 98 8.19 22.64 2.56
C LEU A 98 9.59 22.10 2.93
N GLU A 99 9.95 22.17 4.21
CA GLU A 99 11.21 21.69 4.74
C GLU A 99 11.03 20.26 5.28
N PRO A 100 11.88 19.30 4.89
CA PRO A 100 11.81 17.94 5.42
C PRO A 100 12.27 17.86 6.88
N GLY A 101 11.81 16.84 7.61
CA GLY A 101 12.28 16.56 8.97
C GLY A 101 11.64 17.43 10.05
N VAL A 102 10.38 17.83 9.87
CA VAL A 102 9.61 18.64 10.82
C VAL A 102 8.53 17.81 11.49
N ALA A 103 8.56 17.79 12.83
CA ALA A 103 7.49 17.25 13.65
C ALA A 103 6.53 18.34 14.11
N ARG A 104 5.29 17.96 14.40
CA ARG A 104 4.28 18.80 15.03
C ARG A 104 3.76 18.15 16.32
N PHE A 105 3.77 18.91 17.40
CA PHE A 105 3.23 18.54 18.71
C PHE A 105 1.94 19.31 18.97
N ASN A 106 0.91 18.61 19.44
CA ASN A 106 -0.32 19.26 19.89
C ASN A 106 -0.62 18.82 21.32
N TYR A 107 -1.09 19.76 22.15
CA TYR A 107 -1.70 19.39 23.40
C TYR A 107 -3.19 19.16 23.16
N CYS A 108 -3.64 17.92 23.37
CA CYS A 108 -5.04 17.57 23.26
C CYS A 108 -5.59 17.19 24.64
N ASN A 109 -6.72 17.80 25.00
CA ASN A 109 -7.52 17.36 26.13
C ASN A 109 -8.74 16.59 25.60
N PHE A 110 -8.95 15.41 26.16
CA PHE A 110 -10.07 14.56 25.80
C PHE A 110 -11.21 14.83 26.76
N TRP A 111 -12.34 15.31 26.22
CA TRP A 111 -13.57 15.35 26.99
C TRP A 111 -14.15 13.94 27.10
N TYR A 112 -13.92 13.30 28.24
CA TYR A 112 -14.39 11.95 28.51
C TYR A 112 -15.83 11.99 29.07
N VAL A 113 -16.80 11.76 28.18
CA VAL A 113 -18.02 11.08 28.58
C VAL A 113 -17.74 9.56 28.67
N PRO A 114 -18.51 8.78 29.44
CA PRO A 114 -18.36 7.34 29.47
C PRO A 114 -18.35 6.75 28.05
N TRP A 115 -17.49 5.77 27.82
CA TRP A 115 -17.10 5.30 26.47
C TRP A 115 -18.25 4.80 25.59
N ASN A 116 -19.34 4.33 26.22
CA ASN A 116 -20.52 3.80 25.55
C ASN A 116 -21.73 4.75 25.60
N THR A 117 -21.55 5.99 26.07
CA THR A 117 -22.61 7.01 26.03
C THR A 117 -22.84 7.43 24.58
N LEU A 118 -24.10 7.44 24.15
CA LEU A 118 -24.49 7.93 22.84
C LEU A 118 -24.30 9.45 22.77
N CYS A 119 -23.78 9.92 21.64
CA CYS A 119 -23.70 11.34 21.33
C CYS A 119 -25.09 11.82 20.89
N GLU A 120 -25.87 12.27 21.86
CA GLU A 120 -27.22 12.79 21.65
C GLU A 120 -27.23 14.31 21.89
N PRO A 121 -27.93 15.07 21.04
CA PRO A 121 -28.12 16.50 21.25
C PRO A 121 -28.98 16.74 22.50
N PRO A 122 -28.77 17.85 23.23
CA PRO A 122 -29.67 18.25 24.30
C PRO A 122 -31.12 18.36 23.80
N PRO A 123 -32.12 17.96 24.62
CA PRO A 123 -33.53 18.03 24.20
C PRO A 123 -33.94 19.42 23.72
N GLY A 124 -34.52 19.50 22.53
CA GLY A 124 -34.95 20.75 21.92
C GLY A 124 -33.86 21.53 21.18
N MET A 125 -32.63 21.01 21.14
CA MET A 125 -31.48 21.60 20.42
C MET A 125 -31.05 20.76 19.22
N GLU A 126 -31.86 19.78 18.78
CA GLU A 126 -31.53 18.82 17.73
C GLU A 126 -31.18 19.51 16.41
N SER A 127 -31.83 20.63 16.10
CA SER A 127 -31.63 21.39 14.87
C SER A 127 -30.41 22.33 14.91
N THR A 128 -29.90 22.66 16.10
CA THR A 128 -28.77 23.59 16.28
C THR A 128 -27.48 22.88 16.65
N ALA A 129 -27.58 21.65 17.16
CA ALA A 129 -26.45 20.79 17.53
C ALA A 129 -25.68 20.27 16.30
N VAL A 130 -26.34 20.11 15.15
CA VAL A 130 -25.74 19.61 13.91
C VAL A 130 -26.20 20.44 12.72
N ASN A 131 -25.24 20.94 11.93
CA ASN A 131 -25.51 21.63 10.68
C ASN A 131 -25.73 20.61 9.55
N LYS A 132 -26.51 20.97 8.51
CA LYS A 132 -26.79 20.08 7.37
C LYS A 132 -26.29 20.70 6.07
N GLY A 133 -25.59 19.92 5.24
CA GLY A 133 -25.05 20.36 3.94
C GLY A 133 -23.66 19.78 3.63
N TRP A 134 -23.19 19.91 2.38
CA TRP A 134 -21.88 19.38 1.95
C TRP A 134 -20.69 20.08 2.66
N ASN A 135 -20.87 21.35 3.02
CA ASN A 135 -19.94 22.17 3.81
C ASN A 135 -20.22 22.16 5.32
N ALA A 136 -21.12 21.29 5.79
CA ALA A 136 -21.44 21.28 7.21
C ALA A 136 -20.20 20.85 8.01
N MET A 137 -19.76 21.72 8.93
CA MET A 137 -18.63 21.44 9.83
C MET A 137 -18.86 20.19 10.69
N MET A 138 -20.12 19.78 10.84
CA MET A 138 -20.57 18.51 11.41
C MET A 138 -21.67 17.95 10.53
N ASP A 139 -21.67 16.64 10.26
CA ASP A 139 -22.77 15.97 9.60
C ASP A 139 -23.54 15.02 10.55
N GLU A 140 -24.58 14.36 10.03
CA GLU A 140 -25.42 13.45 10.81
C GLU A 140 -24.69 12.16 11.25
N SER A 141 -23.48 11.88 10.75
CA SER A 141 -22.72 10.66 11.11
C SER A 141 -22.23 10.65 12.55
N TYR A 142 -22.15 11.82 13.19
CA TYR A 142 -21.74 11.97 14.59
C TYR A 142 -22.91 11.85 15.59
N LEU A 143 -24.15 11.74 15.10
CA LEU A 143 -25.32 11.55 15.95
C LEU A 143 -25.51 10.07 16.30
N ASN A 144 -25.91 9.81 17.55
CA ASN A 144 -26.23 8.46 18.04
C ASN A 144 -25.09 7.45 17.89
N ILE A 145 -23.84 7.93 17.79
CA ILE A 145 -22.65 7.11 17.92
C ILE A 145 -22.07 7.29 19.32
N THR A 146 -21.46 6.24 19.83
CA THR A 146 -20.71 6.28 21.08
C THR A 146 -19.34 6.88 20.88
N MET A 147 -18.71 7.32 21.97
CA MET A 147 -17.29 7.68 21.97
C MET A 147 -16.42 6.57 21.38
N ARG A 148 -16.71 5.30 21.72
CA ARG A 148 -16.04 4.12 21.14
C ARG A 148 -16.12 4.11 19.62
N GLN A 149 -17.31 4.30 19.07
CA GLN A 149 -17.55 4.24 17.64
C GLN A 149 -16.92 5.43 16.93
N SER A 150 -17.01 6.63 17.51
CA SER A 150 -16.38 7.83 16.98
C SER A 150 -14.87 7.72 16.96
N PHE A 151 -14.24 7.26 18.04
CA PHE A 151 -12.81 6.97 18.07
C PHE A 151 -12.40 5.89 17.08
N SER A 152 -13.20 4.83 16.96
CA SER A 152 -12.95 3.78 15.97
C SER A 152 -12.99 4.35 14.56
N ALA A 153 -13.95 5.22 14.24
CA ALA A 153 -14.10 5.85 12.93
C ALA A 153 -13.00 6.88 12.65
N PHE A 154 -12.68 7.76 13.61
CA PHE A 154 -11.57 8.72 13.50
C PHE A 154 -10.24 8.00 13.32
N ARG A 155 -10.03 6.91 14.07
CA ARG A 155 -8.84 6.09 13.94
C ARG A 155 -8.77 5.36 12.63
N GLN A 156 -9.90 4.80 12.16
CA GLN A 156 -10.02 4.24 10.83
C GLN A 156 -9.64 5.30 9.79
N PHE A 157 -10.13 6.53 9.91
CA PHE A 157 -9.72 7.67 9.07
C PHE A 157 -8.21 7.93 9.15
N MET A 158 -7.61 8.10 10.34
CA MET A 158 -6.17 8.37 10.51
C MET A 158 -5.25 7.27 9.95
N VAL A 159 -5.78 6.05 9.79
CA VAL A 159 -5.07 4.93 9.16
C VAL A 159 -5.60 4.60 7.77
N SER A 160 -6.62 5.32 7.30
CA SER A 160 -7.27 5.04 6.02
C SER A 160 -6.36 5.45 4.87
N PRO A 161 -6.43 4.75 3.73
CA PRO A 161 -5.75 5.16 2.52
C PRO A 161 -6.07 6.61 2.12
N GLU A 162 -7.29 7.08 2.36
CA GLU A 162 -7.73 8.46 2.07
C GLU A 162 -7.01 9.50 2.94
N ALA A 163 -6.65 9.19 4.18
CA ALA A 163 -5.81 10.05 5.03
C ALA A 163 -4.30 9.86 4.77
N ARG A 164 -3.90 8.80 4.06
CA ARG A 164 -2.52 8.50 3.68
C ARG A 164 -2.25 8.69 2.18
N ILE A 165 -3.19 9.36 1.50
CA ILE A 165 -3.34 9.53 0.05
C ILE A 165 -3.62 8.19 -0.67
N GLN A 166 -4.87 8.06 -1.13
CA GLN A 166 -5.40 7.10 -2.10
C GLN A 166 -4.54 5.86 -2.45
N PHE A 167 -5.04 4.72 -1.98
CA PHE A 167 -4.86 3.34 -2.47
C PHE A 167 -3.45 2.74 -2.53
N VAL A 168 -3.19 1.83 -1.59
CA VAL A 168 -2.62 0.52 -1.95
C VAL A 168 -3.31 -0.58 -1.12
N ASN A 169 -4.53 -0.92 -1.52
CA ASN A 169 -5.31 -2.12 -1.18
C ASN A 169 -6.61 -2.00 -2.01
N SER A 170 -6.51 -2.17 -3.32
CA SER A 170 -7.70 -2.26 -4.17
C SER A 170 -8.53 -3.50 -3.77
N GLU A 171 -9.83 -3.50 -4.08
CA GLU A 171 -10.66 -4.71 -4.00
C GLU A 171 -9.96 -5.89 -4.72
N ARG A 172 -9.34 -5.59 -5.86
CA ARG A 172 -8.54 -6.54 -6.64
C ARG A 172 -7.28 -7.06 -5.93
N PHE A 173 -6.55 -6.21 -5.20
CA PHE A 173 -5.40 -6.64 -4.38
C PHE A 173 -5.87 -7.62 -3.32
N THR A 174 -7.00 -7.31 -2.67
CA THR A 174 -7.59 -8.18 -1.64
C THR A 174 -7.97 -9.53 -2.23
N GLU A 175 -8.72 -9.55 -3.33
CA GLU A 175 -9.11 -10.77 -4.03
C GLU A 175 -7.90 -11.61 -4.48
N LEU A 176 -6.89 -11.00 -5.09
CA LEU A 176 -5.68 -11.72 -5.52
C LEU A 176 -4.89 -12.25 -4.32
N SER A 177 -4.84 -11.51 -3.21
CA SER A 177 -4.17 -11.95 -1.98
C SER A 177 -4.84 -13.16 -1.32
N GLU A 178 -6.16 -13.29 -1.45
CA GLU A 178 -6.92 -14.44 -0.96
C GLU A 178 -6.65 -15.70 -1.79
N ILE A 179 -6.50 -15.55 -3.10
CA ILE A 179 -6.18 -16.64 -4.03
C ILE A 179 -4.73 -17.10 -3.86
N LEU A 180 -3.83 -16.16 -3.58
CA LEU A 180 -2.39 -16.38 -3.43
C LEU A 180 -1.95 -16.09 -2.00
N PRO A 181 -2.38 -16.89 -1.00
CA PRO A 181 -2.04 -16.61 0.38
C PRO A 181 -0.54 -16.73 0.61
N LEU A 182 0.02 -15.81 1.41
CA LEU A 182 1.37 -15.98 1.93
C LEU A 182 1.42 -17.19 2.85
N GLU A 183 2.47 -17.98 2.73
CA GLU A 183 2.78 -18.96 3.77
C GLU A 183 3.09 -18.22 5.07
N LYS A 184 2.48 -18.68 6.17
CA LYS A 184 2.75 -18.09 7.48
C LYS A 184 4.24 -18.26 7.80
N PRO A 185 4.95 -17.20 8.19
CA PRO A 185 6.36 -17.33 8.54
C PRO A 185 6.51 -18.37 9.66
N GLN A 186 7.34 -19.38 9.42
CA GLN A 186 7.68 -20.38 10.42
C GLN A 186 8.57 -19.72 11.47
N SER A 187 7.96 -19.15 12.51
CA SER A 187 8.57 -18.58 13.72
C SER A 187 10.09 -18.38 13.66
N ARG A 188 10.54 -17.28 13.04
CA ARG A 188 11.86 -16.73 13.33
C ARG A 188 11.67 -15.55 14.28
N GLY A 189 12.43 -15.59 15.37
CA GLY A 189 12.38 -14.60 16.44
C GLY A 189 12.64 -13.18 15.94
N VAL A 190 12.35 -12.22 16.82
CA VAL A 190 12.59 -10.77 16.71
C VAL A 190 13.63 -10.42 15.65
N LEU A 191 13.17 -9.80 14.55
CA LEU A 191 14.00 -9.49 13.38
C LEU A 191 14.87 -8.26 13.67
N ASP A 192 16.19 -8.47 13.75
CA ASP A 192 17.22 -7.43 13.53
C ASP A 192 17.55 -7.26 12.02
N SER A 193 16.78 -7.88 11.12
CA SER A 193 17.03 -7.92 9.68
C SER A 193 15.85 -7.40 8.84
N LYS A 194 16.17 -6.95 7.62
CA LYS A 194 15.21 -6.51 6.60
C LYS A 194 14.08 -7.56 6.40
N PRO A 195 12.80 -7.14 6.25
CA PRO A 195 11.70 -8.06 5.94
C PRO A 195 11.90 -8.74 4.60
N ASP A 196 11.59 -10.05 4.52
CA ASP A 196 11.54 -10.77 3.26
C ASP A 196 10.28 -10.35 2.48
N ILE A 197 10.44 -10.14 1.17
CA ILE A 197 9.40 -9.74 0.23
C ILE A 197 9.08 -10.94 -0.65
N GLN A 198 7.82 -11.34 -0.67
CA GLN A 198 7.29 -12.27 -1.65
C GLN A 198 6.72 -11.48 -2.83
N ILE A 199 7.11 -11.86 -4.05
CA ILE A 199 6.57 -11.31 -5.29
C ILE A 199 5.94 -12.46 -6.06
N ASP A 200 4.61 -12.47 -6.13
CA ASP A 200 3.89 -13.37 -7.02
C ASP A 200 3.80 -12.74 -8.41
N ILE A 201 4.37 -13.43 -9.39
CA ILE A 201 4.44 -13.02 -10.78
C ILE A 201 3.47 -13.89 -11.58
N LEU A 202 2.35 -13.32 -12.00
CA LEU A 202 1.36 -13.97 -12.83
C LEU A 202 1.73 -13.67 -14.29
N THR A 203 2.20 -14.67 -15.01
CA THR A 203 2.79 -14.48 -16.33
C THR A 203 2.80 -15.73 -17.20
N ASP A 204 3.07 -15.53 -18.49
CA ASP A 204 3.45 -16.57 -19.44
C ASP A 204 4.98 -16.58 -19.60
N VAL A 205 5.61 -17.75 -19.67
CA VAL A 205 7.07 -17.91 -19.89
C VAL A 205 7.52 -17.21 -21.17
N ARG A 206 6.65 -17.14 -22.18
CA ARG A 206 6.91 -16.46 -23.45
C ARG A 206 6.49 -15.00 -23.48
N CYS A 207 6.14 -14.38 -22.34
CA CYS A 207 5.84 -12.96 -22.28
C CYS A 207 7.12 -12.12 -22.22
N PRO A 208 7.47 -11.37 -23.28
CA PRO A 208 8.76 -10.67 -23.34
C PRO A 208 8.83 -9.51 -22.35
N PHE A 209 7.70 -8.85 -22.06
CA PHE A 209 7.65 -7.79 -21.04
C PHE A 209 7.92 -8.34 -19.63
N SER A 210 7.53 -9.58 -19.36
CA SER A 210 7.78 -10.23 -18.07
C SER A 210 9.26 -10.49 -17.88
N PHE A 211 9.91 -11.09 -18.88
CA PHE A 211 11.34 -11.37 -18.82
C PHE A 211 12.19 -10.09 -18.68
N ILE A 212 11.85 -9.03 -19.42
CA ILE A 212 12.51 -7.72 -19.26
C ILE A 212 12.26 -7.14 -17.86
N SER A 213 11.00 -7.18 -17.38
CA SER A 213 10.65 -6.63 -16.07
C SER A 213 11.32 -7.39 -14.92
N GLN A 214 11.42 -8.72 -15.01
CA GLN A 214 12.15 -9.57 -14.05
C GLN A 214 13.64 -9.22 -14.03
N THR A 215 14.27 -9.03 -15.19
CA THR A 215 15.69 -8.62 -15.27
C THR A 215 15.91 -7.24 -14.62
N ASN A 216 14.97 -6.32 -14.83
CA ASN A 216 15.00 -5.01 -14.17
C ASN A 216 14.79 -5.13 -12.65
N LEU A 217 13.91 -6.03 -12.19
CA LEU A 217 13.68 -6.31 -10.77
C LEU A 217 14.94 -6.83 -10.09
N GLU A 218 15.64 -7.79 -10.72
CA GLU A 218 16.90 -8.30 -10.19
C GLU A 218 17.97 -7.19 -10.08
N ALA A 219 18.03 -6.28 -11.06
CA ALA A 219 18.93 -5.14 -11.01
C ALA A 219 18.58 -4.19 -9.86
N ALA A 220 17.30 -3.85 -9.69
CA ALA A 220 16.80 -3.02 -8.59
C ALA A 220 17.08 -3.67 -7.22
N ALA A 221 16.81 -4.96 -7.07
CA ALA A 221 17.08 -5.69 -5.84
C ALA A 221 18.58 -5.68 -5.49
N ARG A 222 19.47 -5.85 -6.48
CA ARG A 222 20.93 -5.70 -6.27
C ARG A 222 21.32 -4.28 -5.86
N ASN A 223 20.79 -3.26 -6.54
CA ASN A 223 21.07 -1.86 -6.21
C ASN A 223 20.67 -1.50 -4.77
N LEU A 224 19.59 -2.11 -4.26
CA LEU A 224 19.10 -1.92 -2.89
C LEU A 224 19.67 -2.90 -1.86
N SER A 225 20.55 -3.81 -2.27
CA SER A 225 21.07 -4.89 -1.42
C SER A 225 19.93 -5.72 -0.79
N LEU A 226 18.96 -6.12 -1.62
CA LEU A 226 17.76 -6.90 -1.29
C LEU A 226 17.72 -8.26 -2.01
N GLN A 227 18.78 -8.65 -2.74
CA GLN A 227 18.79 -9.87 -3.52
C GLN A 227 18.49 -11.15 -2.71
N ASP A 228 18.85 -11.17 -1.42
CA ASP A 228 18.60 -12.30 -0.51
C ASP A 228 17.27 -12.17 0.26
N HIS A 229 16.52 -11.10 0.00
CA HIS A 229 15.24 -10.79 0.66
C HIS A 229 14.05 -10.81 -0.30
N VAL A 230 14.28 -10.90 -1.61
CA VAL A 230 13.21 -10.94 -2.62
C VAL A 230 13.02 -12.38 -3.07
N ASN A 231 11.86 -12.94 -2.76
CA ASN A 231 11.45 -14.27 -3.16
C ASN A 231 10.44 -14.19 -4.30
N LEU A 232 10.73 -14.80 -5.44
CA LEU A 232 9.83 -14.81 -6.60
C LEU A 232 9.03 -16.11 -6.64
N ARG A 233 7.72 -15.99 -6.89
CA ARG A 233 6.84 -17.13 -7.15
C ARG A 233 6.07 -16.89 -8.42
N PHE A 234 6.03 -17.89 -9.28
CA PHE A 234 5.45 -17.78 -10.62
C PHE A 234 4.10 -18.48 -10.67
N HIS A 235 3.14 -17.84 -11.33
CA HIS A 235 1.79 -18.38 -11.54
C HIS A 235 1.43 -18.37 -13.02
N PRO A 236 0.80 -19.45 -13.51
CA PRO A 236 0.58 -19.64 -14.93
C PRO A 236 -0.48 -18.70 -15.49
N ILE A 237 -0.10 -17.93 -16.50
CA ILE A 237 -1.01 -17.28 -17.45
C ILE A 237 -0.57 -17.65 -18.86
N PHE A 238 -1.53 -17.86 -19.77
CA PHE A 238 -1.27 -18.14 -21.18
C PHE A 238 -1.64 -16.93 -22.04
N LEU A 239 -0.67 -16.36 -22.77
CA LEU A 239 -0.91 -15.21 -23.65
C LEU A 239 -1.85 -15.54 -24.81
N ASN A 240 -1.73 -16.76 -25.33
CA ASN A 240 -2.61 -17.33 -26.33
C ASN A 240 -2.70 -18.84 -26.06
N PRO A 241 -3.76 -19.30 -25.38
CA PRO A 241 -3.94 -20.71 -25.02
C PRO A 241 -4.24 -21.59 -26.25
N GLU A 242 -4.66 -20.99 -27.37
CA GLU A 242 -5.06 -21.70 -28.59
C GLU A 242 -3.90 -21.97 -29.57
N VAL A 243 -2.66 -21.63 -29.18
CA VAL A 243 -1.47 -21.94 -29.99
C VAL A 243 -1.36 -23.45 -30.17
N SER A 244 -1.30 -23.90 -31.43
CA SER A 244 -1.17 -25.32 -31.76
C SER A 244 0.15 -25.91 -31.26
N LYS A 245 0.23 -27.24 -31.21
CA LYS A 245 1.44 -27.93 -30.76
C LYS A 245 2.65 -27.67 -31.65
N GLU A 246 2.40 -27.45 -32.93
CA GLU A 246 3.44 -27.16 -33.92
C GLU A 246 3.97 -25.73 -33.77
N GLY A 247 3.19 -24.83 -33.16
CA GLY A 247 3.49 -23.41 -33.07
C GLY A 247 3.57 -22.72 -34.44
N GLU A 248 3.97 -21.46 -34.45
CA GLU A 248 4.16 -20.68 -35.68
C GLU A 248 5.43 -19.81 -35.61
N SER A 249 5.86 -19.26 -36.75
CA SER A 249 6.98 -18.34 -36.75
C SER A 249 6.59 -17.02 -36.07
N LEU A 250 7.53 -16.38 -35.37
CA LEU A 250 7.26 -15.08 -34.76
C LEU A 250 6.86 -14.02 -35.79
N ASP A 251 7.48 -14.03 -36.97
CA ASP A 251 7.16 -13.08 -38.04
C ASP A 251 5.71 -13.23 -38.53
N ASP A 252 5.26 -14.47 -38.77
CA ASP A 252 3.88 -14.74 -39.20
C ASP A 252 2.87 -14.35 -38.12
N TYR A 253 3.18 -14.66 -36.86
CA TYR A 253 2.35 -14.27 -35.71
C TYR A 253 2.22 -12.74 -35.59
N LEU A 254 3.35 -12.02 -35.62
CA LEU A 254 3.36 -10.56 -35.47
C LEU A 254 2.64 -9.86 -36.63
N TRP A 255 2.76 -10.40 -37.85
CA TRP A 255 1.99 -9.93 -39.00
C TRP A 255 0.49 -10.17 -38.81
N ARG A 256 0.10 -11.39 -38.43
CA ARG A 256 -1.30 -11.80 -38.30
C ARG A 256 -2.03 -11.08 -37.16
N GLU A 257 -1.39 -10.93 -36.00
CA GLU A 257 -1.99 -10.34 -34.81
C GLU A 257 -1.87 -8.81 -34.75
N PHE A 258 -0.73 -8.26 -35.18
CA PHE A 258 -0.42 -6.84 -35.00
C PHE A 258 -0.18 -6.07 -36.31
N GLY A 259 -0.13 -6.75 -37.46
CA GLY A 259 0.17 -6.13 -38.76
C GLY A 259 1.63 -5.67 -38.89
N TYR A 260 2.54 -6.16 -38.05
CA TYR A 260 3.94 -5.76 -38.09
C TYR A 260 4.69 -6.53 -39.18
N THR A 261 5.40 -5.80 -40.05
CA THR A 261 6.26 -6.44 -41.05
C THR A 261 7.52 -6.99 -40.39
N LYS A 262 8.13 -7.98 -41.02
CA LYS A 262 9.42 -8.54 -40.60
C LYS A 262 10.47 -7.44 -40.47
N GLU A 263 10.55 -6.52 -41.43
CA GLU A 263 11.51 -5.42 -41.41
C GLU A 263 11.32 -4.52 -40.19
N TYR A 264 10.06 -4.20 -39.84
CA TYR A 264 9.76 -3.38 -38.68
C TYR A 264 10.07 -4.12 -37.37
N ALA A 265 9.60 -5.36 -37.20
CA ALA A 265 9.81 -6.15 -35.98
C ALA A 265 11.29 -6.45 -35.70
N HIS A 266 12.13 -6.50 -36.74
CA HIS A 266 13.57 -6.73 -36.63
C HIS A 266 14.38 -5.43 -36.57
N SER A 267 13.75 -4.27 -36.79
CA SER A 267 14.44 -2.97 -36.75
C SER A 267 14.89 -2.59 -35.32
N GLU A 268 15.89 -1.72 -35.22
CA GLU A 268 16.24 -1.08 -33.95
C GLU A 268 15.15 -0.14 -33.44
N GLU A 269 14.21 0.26 -34.31
CA GLU A 269 13.10 1.14 -33.94
C GLU A 269 12.00 0.42 -33.16
N TYR A 270 11.93 -0.91 -33.26
CA TYR A 270 10.91 -1.73 -32.61
C TYR A 270 10.96 -1.58 -31.07
N PRO A 271 9.86 -1.09 -30.44
CA PRO A 271 9.88 -0.76 -29.01
C PRO A 271 10.31 -1.91 -28.09
N LEU A 272 9.91 -3.14 -28.40
CA LEU A 272 10.26 -4.30 -27.59
C LEU A 272 11.76 -4.61 -27.67
N ARG A 273 12.37 -4.47 -28.85
CA ARG A 273 13.81 -4.65 -29.02
C ARG A 273 14.58 -3.59 -28.24
N LYS A 274 14.15 -2.32 -28.31
CA LYS A 274 14.73 -1.23 -27.51
C LYS A 274 14.65 -1.50 -26.01
N ALA A 275 13.49 -1.96 -25.53
CA ALA A 275 13.29 -2.28 -24.12
C ALA A 275 14.19 -3.43 -23.66
N GLY A 276 14.31 -4.50 -24.47
CA GLY A 276 15.22 -5.61 -24.20
C GLY A 276 16.68 -5.14 -24.11
N LEU A 277 17.17 -4.42 -25.12
CA LEU A 277 18.55 -3.93 -25.15
C LEU A 277 18.87 -3.01 -23.97
N LYS A 278 17.92 -2.16 -23.55
CA LYS A 278 18.07 -1.31 -22.36
C LYS A 278 18.23 -2.15 -21.07
N ALA A 279 17.56 -3.29 -20.99
CA ALA A 279 17.68 -4.24 -19.89
C ALA A 279 18.88 -5.21 -20.03
N GLY A 280 19.67 -5.09 -21.10
CA GLY A 280 20.80 -6.00 -21.38
C GLY A 280 20.41 -7.33 -22.03
N ILE A 281 19.21 -7.42 -22.62
CA ILE A 281 18.66 -8.62 -23.24
C ILE A 281 18.59 -8.43 -24.76
N ASP A 282 19.24 -9.30 -25.52
CA ASP A 282 19.08 -9.35 -26.98
C ASP A 282 18.06 -10.43 -27.36
N LEU A 283 16.83 -10.00 -27.61
CA LEU A 283 15.72 -10.90 -27.94
C LEU A 283 15.92 -11.51 -29.33
N ASN A 284 16.24 -12.81 -29.37
CA ASN A 284 16.50 -13.55 -30.58
C ASN A 284 15.26 -13.60 -31.49
N PRO A 285 15.33 -13.03 -32.70
CA PRO A 285 14.15 -12.88 -33.55
C PRO A 285 13.72 -14.20 -34.21
N ASN A 286 14.56 -15.25 -34.16
CA ASN A 286 14.24 -16.55 -34.76
C ASN A 286 13.41 -17.46 -33.85
N ARG A 287 13.07 -17.03 -32.63
CA ARG A 287 12.19 -17.78 -31.72
C ARG A 287 10.81 -17.99 -32.34
N ARG A 288 10.14 -19.06 -31.95
CA ARG A 288 8.80 -19.42 -32.42
C ARG A 288 7.74 -19.02 -31.40
N VAL A 289 6.51 -18.82 -31.84
CA VAL A 289 5.36 -18.74 -30.93
C VAL A 289 4.88 -20.16 -30.68
N VAL A 290 5.00 -20.61 -29.42
CA VAL A 290 4.78 -21.99 -29.02
C VAL A 290 3.78 -22.10 -27.88
N ASN A 291 3.18 -23.28 -27.72
CA ASN A 291 2.34 -23.59 -26.57
C ASN A 291 3.21 -23.75 -25.31
N THR A 292 2.86 -23.09 -24.21
CA THR A 292 3.66 -23.05 -22.97
C THR A 292 3.07 -23.90 -21.85
N PHE A 293 2.01 -24.68 -22.09
CA PHE A 293 1.34 -25.46 -21.05
C PHE A 293 2.27 -26.45 -20.35
N ASP A 294 3.02 -27.26 -21.10
CA ASP A 294 3.94 -28.23 -20.52
C ASP A 294 5.14 -27.54 -19.82
N ALA A 295 5.55 -26.35 -20.28
CA ALA A 295 6.56 -25.53 -19.60
C ALA A 295 6.06 -25.05 -18.23
N HIS A 296 4.82 -24.54 -18.16
CA HIS A 296 4.19 -24.15 -16.90
C HIS A 296 3.99 -25.34 -15.94
N CYS A 297 3.65 -26.52 -16.46
CA CYS A 297 3.60 -27.75 -15.65
C CYS A 297 4.95 -28.10 -15.04
N LEU A 298 6.04 -27.92 -15.79
CA LEU A 298 7.39 -28.16 -15.27
C LEU A 298 7.78 -27.11 -14.20
N ILE A 299 7.42 -25.84 -14.41
CA ILE A 299 7.64 -24.75 -13.44
C ILE A 299 6.85 -25.02 -12.15
N GLU A 300 5.58 -25.41 -12.25
CA GLU A 300 4.76 -25.76 -11.09
C GLU A 300 5.35 -26.97 -10.32
N ALA A 301 5.79 -28.01 -11.03
CA ALA A 301 6.43 -29.17 -10.41
C ALA A 301 7.71 -28.80 -9.64
N ALA A 302 8.48 -27.82 -10.15
CA ALA A 302 9.70 -27.33 -9.52
C ALA A 302 9.44 -26.53 -8.22
N GLN A 303 8.22 -26.04 -7.98
CA GLN A 303 7.88 -25.28 -6.76
C GLN A 303 8.13 -26.11 -5.49
N ALA A 304 7.68 -27.37 -5.47
CA ALA A 304 7.86 -28.26 -4.33
C ALA A 304 9.34 -28.61 -4.03
N GLU A 305 10.25 -28.32 -4.97
CA GLU A 305 11.69 -28.54 -4.83
C GLU A 305 12.45 -27.23 -4.55
N GLY A 306 11.75 -26.09 -4.41
CA GLY A 306 12.36 -24.77 -4.20
C GLY A 306 13.12 -24.24 -5.42
N LYS A 307 12.81 -24.74 -6.62
CA LYS A 307 13.56 -24.48 -7.87
C LYS A 307 12.76 -23.78 -8.95
N GLN A 308 11.57 -23.28 -8.59
CA GLN A 308 10.65 -22.64 -9.53
C GLN A 308 11.29 -21.45 -10.24
N GLU A 309 11.92 -20.54 -9.49
CA GLU A 309 12.56 -19.35 -10.03
C GLU A 309 13.74 -19.69 -10.96
N GLU A 310 14.62 -20.58 -10.52
CA GLU A 310 15.80 -20.97 -11.32
C GLU A 310 15.39 -21.59 -12.66
N LEU A 311 14.36 -22.43 -12.64
CA LEU A 311 13.83 -23.08 -13.83
C LEU A 311 13.11 -22.08 -14.75
N GLU A 312 12.25 -21.21 -14.22
CA GLU A 312 11.56 -20.18 -15.03
C GLU A 312 12.58 -19.30 -15.74
N ARG A 313 13.60 -18.82 -15.02
CA ARG A 313 14.67 -17.99 -15.60
C ARG A 313 15.43 -18.74 -16.68
N THR A 314 15.71 -20.04 -16.47
CA THR A 314 16.39 -20.88 -17.47
C THR A 314 15.55 -21.03 -18.73
N LEU A 315 14.26 -21.32 -18.61
CA LEU A 315 13.36 -21.46 -19.75
C LEU A 315 13.17 -20.13 -20.49
N SER A 316 13.00 -19.02 -19.76
CA SER A 316 12.87 -17.68 -20.33
C SER A 316 14.13 -17.30 -21.13
N ARG A 317 15.33 -17.53 -20.60
CA ARG A 317 16.59 -17.30 -21.34
C ARG A 317 16.71 -18.18 -22.58
N TRP A 318 16.43 -19.47 -22.45
CA TRP A 318 16.48 -20.41 -23.57
C TRP A 318 15.51 -20.02 -24.69
N TYR A 319 14.32 -19.57 -24.34
CA TYR A 319 13.33 -19.11 -25.31
C TYR A 319 13.71 -17.78 -25.95
N PHE A 320 14.05 -16.76 -25.14
CA PHE A 320 14.24 -15.40 -25.62
C PHE A 320 15.61 -15.13 -26.23
N GLU A 321 16.68 -15.69 -25.68
CA GLU A 321 18.05 -15.41 -26.13
C GLU A 321 18.57 -16.52 -27.07
N GLU A 322 18.22 -17.77 -26.78
CA GLU A 322 18.72 -18.93 -27.56
C GLU A 322 17.72 -19.45 -28.61
N ALA A 323 16.52 -18.89 -28.68
CA ALA A 323 15.44 -19.32 -29.59
C ALA A 323 15.12 -20.83 -29.52
N LYS A 324 15.30 -21.45 -28.36
CA LYS A 324 14.92 -22.84 -28.12
C LYS A 324 13.40 -22.98 -28.02
N ASP A 325 12.89 -24.11 -28.50
CA ASP A 325 11.48 -24.45 -28.43
C ASP A 325 11.13 -25.01 -27.05
N ILE A 326 10.51 -24.19 -26.19
CA ILE A 326 10.10 -24.58 -24.83
C ILE A 326 8.80 -25.42 -24.82
N SER A 327 8.28 -25.82 -25.98
CA SER A 327 7.23 -26.86 -26.09
C SER A 327 7.81 -28.24 -26.39
N ASP A 328 9.09 -28.34 -26.76
CA ASP A 328 9.77 -29.61 -27.00
C ASP A 328 10.12 -30.31 -25.68
N ALA A 329 9.66 -31.55 -25.52
CA ALA A 329 9.92 -32.37 -24.34
C ALA A 329 11.42 -32.58 -24.04
N ASN A 330 12.28 -32.64 -25.06
CA ASN A 330 13.73 -32.76 -24.88
C ASN A 330 14.35 -31.47 -24.35
N VAL A 331 13.86 -30.30 -24.80
CA VAL A 331 14.28 -29.00 -24.28
C VAL A 331 13.83 -28.86 -22.84
N LEU A 332 12.58 -29.21 -22.52
CA LEU A 332 12.06 -29.19 -21.15
C LEU A 332 12.84 -30.14 -20.22
N ALA A 333 13.15 -31.36 -20.67
CA ALA A 333 13.95 -32.31 -19.90
C ALA A 333 15.39 -31.81 -19.68
N ALA A 334 15.99 -31.16 -20.67
CA ALA A 334 17.31 -30.56 -20.53
C ALA A 334 17.32 -29.39 -19.53
N ALA A 335 16.27 -28.55 -19.53
CA ALA A 335 16.12 -27.46 -18.57
C ALA A 335 15.93 -27.99 -17.15
N ALA A 336 15.07 -28.99 -16.98
CA ALA A 336 14.87 -29.69 -15.72
C ALA A 336 16.18 -30.26 -15.18
N ALA A 337 16.96 -30.95 -16.03
CA ALA A 337 18.25 -31.52 -15.65
C ALA A 337 19.27 -30.44 -15.24
N ALA A 338 19.30 -29.29 -15.93
CA ALA A 338 20.19 -28.18 -15.62
C ALA A 338 19.92 -27.57 -14.22
N CYS A 339 18.65 -27.46 -13.84
CA CYS A 339 18.24 -26.96 -12.52
C CYS A 339 18.14 -28.09 -11.47
N GLY A 340 18.29 -29.35 -11.87
CA GLY A 340 18.11 -30.53 -11.03
C GLY A 340 16.66 -30.74 -10.55
N VAL A 341 15.68 -30.46 -11.39
CA VAL A 341 14.24 -30.70 -11.17
C VAL A 341 13.84 -32.08 -11.69
N ASP A 342 12.99 -32.80 -10.96
CA ASP A 342 12.43 -34.07 -11.44
C ASP A 342 11.33 -33.85 -12.50
N VAL A 343 11.70 -34.06 -13.76
CA VAL A 343 10.79 -33.91 -14.92
C VAL A 343 9.58 -34.86 -14.87
N SER A 344 9.66 -35.99 -14.17
CA SER A 344 8.57 -36.99 -14.14
C SER A 344 7.30 -36.45 -13.47
N ARG A 345 7.46 -35.50 -12.55
CA ARG A 345 6.36 -34.87 -11.82
C ARG A 345 5.52 -33.95 -12.71
N ALA A 346 6.14 -33.28 -13.68
CA ALA A 346 5.48 -32.37 -14.60
C ALA A 346 4.43 -33.06 -15.48
N ALA A 347 4.61 -34.35 -15.77
CA ALA A 347 3.66 -35.14 -16.56
C ALA A 347 2.46 -35.66 -15.73
N SER A 348 2.48 -35.50 -14.41
CA SER A 348 1.42 -36.04 -13.55
C SER A 348 0.07 -35.35 -13.83
N PRO A 349 -1.04 -36.10 -13.82
CA PRO A 349 -2.37 -35.52 -13.98
C PRO A 349 -2.70 -34.46 -12.93
N GLU A 350 -2.14 -34.60 -11.72
CA GLU A 350 -2.30 -33.66 -10.61
C GLU A 350 -1.69 -32.29 -10.94
N ILE A 351 -0.44 -32.24 -11.39
CA ILE A 351 0.22 -30.97 -11.76
C ILE A 351 -0.49 -30.32 -12.95
N LYS A 352 -0.87 -31.10 -13.97
CA LYS A 352 -1.60 -30.56 -15.14
C LYS A 352 -2.94 -29.95 -14.73
N LEU A 353 -3.66 -30.62 -13.83
CA LEU A 353 -4.92 -30.10 -13.31
C LEU A 353 -4.71 -28.84 -12.45
N ALA A 354 -3.67 -28.82 -11.60
CA ALA A 354 -3.35 -27.67 -10.76
C ALA A 354 -3.02 -26.43 -11.61
N VAL A 355 -2.19 -26.58 -12.65
CA VAL A 355 -1.88 -25.49 -13.59
C VAL A 355 -3.14 -25.00 -14.30
N GLN A 356 -3.97 -25.91 -14.80
CA GLN A 356 -5.20 -25.56 -15.49
C GLN A 356 -6.17 -24.79 -14.56
N GLN A 357 -6.40 -25.29 -13.35
CA GLN A 357 -7.28 -24.65 -12.37
C GLN A 357 -6.75 -23.28 -11.94
N ARG A 358 -5.44 -23.17 -11.70
CA ARG A 358 -4.81 -21.90 -11.35
C ARG A 358 -4.92 -20.89 -12.49
N TYR A 359 -4.75 -21.31 -13.74
CA TYR A 359 -4.99 -20.46 -14.89
C TYR A 359 -6.44 -20.01 -15.00
N GLU A 360 -7.41 -20.92 -14.85
CA GLU A 360 -8.84 -20.58 -14.90
C GLU A 360 -9.23 -19.56 -13.82
N GLU A 361 -8.73 -19.74 -12.59
CA GLU A 361 -8.97 -18.83 -11.49
C GLU A 361 -8.35 -17.44 -11.70
N LEU A 362 -7.10 -17.38 -12.18
CA LEU A 362 -6.39 -16.11 -12.34
C LEU A 362 -6.78 -15.36 -13.61
N SER A 363 -6.97 -16.05 -14.74
CA SER A 363 -7.23 -15.44 -16.06
C SER A 363 -8.50 -14.62 -16.10
N THR A 364 -9.52 -14.97 -15.30
CA THR A 364 -10.77 -14.20 -15.17
C THR A 364 -10.60 -12.88 -14.44
N ARG A 365 -9.50 -12.71 -13.68
CA ARG A 365 -9.23 -11.53 -12.84
C ARG A 365 -8.09 -10.66 -13.37
N LEU A 366 -7.46 -11.08 -14.46
CA LEU A 366 -6.33 -10.38 -15.07
C LEU A 366 -6.70 -9.74 -16.40
N GLY A 367 -6.44 -8.45 -16.54
CA GLY A 367 -6.53 -7.73 -17.81
C GLY A 367 -5.23 -7.72 -18.62
N GLU A 368 -4.08 -7.97 -17.98
CA GLU A 368 -2.76 -7.87 -18.62
C GLU A 368 -1.68 -8.67 -17.88
N VAL A 369 -0.60 -9.01 -18.59
CA VAL A 369 0.62 -9.64 -18.04
C VAL A 369 1.89 -8.88 -18.49
N PRO A 370 2.97 -8.86 -17.69
CA PRO A 370 3.08 -9.42 -16.35
C PRO A 370 2.17 -8.71 -15.36
N HIS A 371 1.72 -9.46 -14.36
CA HIS A 371 1.03 -8.93 -13.21
C HIS A 371 1.78 -9.34 -11.95
N PHE A 372 1.94 -8.42 -11.01
CA PHE A 372 2.77 -8.57 -9.84
C PHE A 372 1.97 -8.28 -8.58
N LEU A 373 2.03 -9.19 -7.63
CA LEU A 373 1.53 -9.01 -6.28
C LEU A 373 2.71 -9.08 -5.31
N LEU A 374 3.17 -7.93 -4.85
CA LEU A 374 4.28 -7.81 -3.92
C LEU A 374 3.73 -7.73 -2.51
N ARG A 375 4.26 -8.54 -1.58
CA ARG A 375 3.87 -8.51 -0.17
C ARG A 375 5.09 -8.78 0.70
N GLU A 376 5.27 -8.00 1.77
CA GLU A 376 6.24 -8.38 2.80
C GLU A 376 5.67 -9.52 3.66
N GLN A 377 6.53 -10.45 4.07
CA GLN A 377 6.11 -11.71 4.70
C GLN A 377 5.67 -11.58 6.17
N ILE A 378 5.76 -10.39 6.76
CA ILE A 378 5.49 -10.19 8.18
C ILE A 378 4.06 -9.70 8.43
N SER A 379 3.65 -8.57 7.84
CA SER A 379 2.28 -8.04 7.97
C SER A 379 1.37 -8.42 6.80
N GLY A 380 1.93 -8.96 5.71
CA GLY A 380 1.21 -9.28 4.48
C GLY A 380 0.84 -8.05 3.65
N ASN A 381 1.30 -6.86 4.06
CA ASN A 381 1.04 -5.62 3.35
C ASN A 381 1.87 -5.57 2.07
N GLY A 382 1.33 -4.91 1.06
CA GLY A 382 1.85 -5.08 -0.29
C GLY A 382 1.41 -4.02 -1.27
N VAL A 383 1.69 -4.29 -2.55
CA VAL A 383 1.18 -3.56 -3.71
C VAL A 383 0.89 -4.52 -4.86
N GLU A 384 -0.19 -4.24 -5.59
CA GLU A 384 -0.52 -4.86 -6.87
C GLU A 384 -0.06 -3.91 -7.98
N MET A 385 0.60 -4.46 -9.00
CA MET A 385 0.94 -3.69 -10.19
C MET A 385 1.08 -4.57 -11.42
N SER A 386 1.08 -3.95 -12.60
CA SER A 386 1.08 -4.65 -13.87
C SER A 386 1.95 -3.97 -14.92
N GLY A 387 2.29 -4.73 -15.97
CA GLY A 387 3.06 -4.27 -17.11
C GLY A 387 4.57 -4.19 -16.84
N LEU A 388 5.31 -3.82 -17.89
CA LEU A 388 6.77 -3.66 -17.81
C LEU A 388 7.15 -2.55 -16.81
N LYS A 389 8.03 -2.86 -15.87
CA LYS A 389 8.61 -1.90 -14.92
C LYS A 389 10.07 -1.62 -15.24
N SER A 390 10.46 -0.36 -15.12
CA SER A 390 11.87 0.04 -15.18
C SER A 390 12.60 -0.35 -13.88
N VAL A 391 13.93 -0.27 -13.88
CA VAL A 391 14.73 -0.48 -12.67
C VAL A 391 14.32 0.55 -11.61
N GLU A 392 14.14 1.81 -12.02
CA GLU A 392 13.76 2.90 -11.13
C GLU A 392 12.35 2.71 -10.53
N ASP A 393 11.40 2.18 -11.30
CA ASP A 393 10.07 1.84 -10.79
C ASP A 393 10.14 0.72 -9.75
N TRP A 394 10.94 -0.31 -10.01
CA TRP A 394 11.15 -1.41 -9.07
C TRP A 394 11.82 -0.95 -7.78
N GLU A 395 12.84 -0.10 -7.87
CA GLU A 395 13.52 0.45 -6.70
C GLU A 395 12.55 1.20 -5.79
N LYS A 396 11.71 2.08 -6.36
CA LYS A 396 10.69 2.82 -5.61
C LYS A 396 9.71 1.90 -4.91
N VAL A 397 9.22 0.88 -5.60
CA VAL A 397 8.24 -0.06 -5.07
C VAL A 397 8.83 -0.93 -3.96
N LEU A 398 10.03 -1.47 -4.16
CA LEU A 398 10.72 -2.27 -3.15
C LEU A 398 10.97 -1.44 -1.88
N GLN A 399 11.43 -0.19 -2.02
CA GLN A 399 11.59 0.73 -0.89
C GLN A 399 10.26 0.97 -0.16
N GLN A 400 9.18 1.25 -0.90
CA GLN A 400 7.85 1.47 -0.32
C GLN A 400 7.34 0.27 0.48
N VAL A 401 7.52 -0.95 -0.02
CA VAL A 401 7.10 -2.19 0.67
C VAL A 401 7.97 -2.43 1.92
N MET A 402 9.28 -2.17 1.83
CA MET A 402 10.23 -2.30 2.95
C MET A 402 9.92 -1.33 4.10
N GLU A 403 9.63 -0.06 3.79
CA GLU A 403 9.27 0.94 4.79
C GLU A 403 8.03 0.53 5.59
N ARG A 404 7.05 -0.11 4.93
CA ARG A 404 5.85 -0.63 5.59
C ARG A 404 6.13 -1.81 6.52
N GLY A 405 7.15 -2.63 6.23
CA GLY A 405 7.57 -3.78 7.04
C GLY A 405 8.46 -3.43 8.26
N ASN A 406 9.07 -2.25 8.29
CA ASN A 406 10.04 -1.84 9.32
C ASN A 406 9.46 -1.64 10.74
N PHE A 407 8.15 -1.63 10.91
CA PHE A 407 7.52 -1.40 12.22
C PHE A 407 7.22 -2.69 12.98
N VAL A 408 7.54 -3.86 12.42
CA VAL A 408 7.20 -5.16 13.01
C VAL A 408 8.35 -5.71 13.84
N GLY A 409 8.06 -6.12 15.09
CA GLY A 409 9.06 -6.65 16.04
C GLY A 409 9.78 -5.60 16.91
N MET A 410 9.58 -4.31 16.61
CA MET A 410 10.05 -3.21 17.46
C MET A 410 9.39 -3.28 18.85
N THR A 411 10.21 -3.08 19.88
CA THR A 411 9.77 -3.03 21.28
C THR A 411 10.00 -1.63 21.82
N ILE A 412 8.92 -0.95 22.20
CA ILE A 412 9.01 0.36 22.87
C ILE A 412 8.79 0.20 24.37
N ASN A 413 9.29 1.17 25.15
CA ASN A 413 8.95 1.26 26.56
C ASN A 413 7.54 1.84 26.68
N GLY A 414 6.60 1.03 27.16
CA GLY A 414 5.26 1.46 27.54
C GLY A 414 5.22 2.09 28.94
N PRO A 415 4.03 2.53 29.40
CA PRO A 415 3.83 3.01 30.77
C PRO A 415 4.37 2.00 31.80
N HIS A 416 4.93 2.51 32.90
CA HIS A 416 5.46 1.70 34.01
C HIS A 416 6.64 0.77 33.67
N GLY A 417 7.36 1.01 32.56
CA GLY A 417 8.55 0.24 32.20
C GLY A 417 8.25 -1.13 31.58
N GLN A 418 6.99 -1.38 31.21
CA GLN A 418 6.63 -2.58 30.47
C GLN A 418 7.07 -2.45 29.01
N LYS A 419 7.80 -3.44 28.52
CA LYS A 419 8.18 -3.53 27.11
C LYS A 419 6.95 -3.95 26.28
N VAL A 420 6.57 -3.13 25.30
CA VAL A 420 5.43 -3.38 24.40
C VAL A 420 5.97 -3.67 23.02
N ARG A 421 5.59 -4.83 22.47
CA ARG A 421 5.92 -5.23 21.10
C ARG A 421 4.88 -4.60 20.15
N LEU A 422 5.35 -3.83 19.16
CA LEU A 422 4.51 -3.02 18.25
C LEU A 422 3.65 -3.84 17.27
N ASP A 423 3.75 -5.16 17.31
CA ASP A 423 3.00 -6.13 16.51
C ASP A 423 1.87 -6.81 17.29
N GLU A 424 1.98 -6.92 18.62
CA GLU A 424 0.92 -7.40 19.52
C GLU A 424 -0.06 -6.29 19.88
N ALA A 425 0.43 -5.06 19.92
CA ALA A 425 -0.36 -3.91 19.56
C ALA A 425 -0.58 -4.01 18.03
N ASN A 426 -1.76 -4.42 17.56
CA ASN A 426 -2.12 -4.45 16.14
C ASN A 426 -1.46 -3.26 15.36
N PRO A 427 -0.97 -3.42 14.12
CA PRO A 427 -0.31 -2.32 13.37
C PRO A 427 -1.24 -1.11 13.14
N TYR A 428 -2.54 -1.30 13.36
CA TYR A 428 -3.60 -0.30 13.42
C TYR A 428 -4.27 -0.26 14.80
N ALA A 429 -3.52 -0.53 15.88
CA ALA A 429 -3.85 -1.27 17.11
C ALA A 429 -2.95 -0.95 18.31
N ALA A 430 -3.03 0.25 18.90
CA ALA A 430 -3.07 0.42 20.35
C ALA A 430 -1.79 0.86 21.12
N ILE A 431 -1.64 2.17 21.28
CA ILE A 431 -1.89 2.88 22.56
C ILE A 431 -3.03 2.31 23.45
N SER A 432 -4.01 1.57 22.92
CA SER A 432 -5.08 0.85 23.65
C SER A 432 -4.64 -0.33 24.55
N HIS A 433 -3.37 -0.71 24.67
CA HIS A 433 -2.93 -1.52 25.83
C HIS A 433 -2.55 -0.65 27.05
N ALA A 434 -2.53 0.68 26.92
CA ALA A 434 -2.46 1.61 28.04
C ALA A 434 -3.81 1.87 28.72
N MET A 435 -4.90 1.20 28.30
CA MET A 435 -6.23 1.43 28.84
C MET A 435 -6.91 0.13 29.28
N ASP A 436 -6.24 -0.61 30.16
CA ASP A 436 -6.93 -1.40 31.19
C ASP A 436 -7.09 -0.56 32.49
N ALA A 437 -7.23 0.76 32.32
CA ALA A 437 -7.72 1.65 33.36
C ALA A 437 -9.20 1.32 33.61
N GLN A 438 -9.44 0.37 34.51
CA GLN A 438 -10.60 0.45 35.37
C GLN A 438 -10.69 1.90 35.87
N PRO A 439 -11.88 2.53 35.86
CA PRO A 439 -12.03 3.84 36.49
C PRO A 439 -11.55 3.69 37.93
N LEU A 440 -10.55 4.49 38.32
CA LEU A 440 -10.35 4.75 39.74
C LEU A 440 -11.68 5.30 40.23
N GLY A 441 -12.40 4.47 40.97
CA GLY A 441 -13.63 4.88 41.64
C GLY A 441 -13.34 6.12 42.48
N GLY A 442 -14.24 7.09 42.35
CA GLY A 442 -14.29 8.26 43.22
C GLY A 442 -13.38 9.39 42.78
N LEU A 443 -13.91 10.28 41.96
CA LEU A 443 -13.75 11.73 42.16
C LEU A 443 -14.92 12.41 41.47
N ASP A 444 -15.76 13.04 42.29
CA ASP A 444 -16.93 13.79 41.91
C ASP A 444 -16.61 14.81 40.81
N LEU A 445 -17.52 14.87 39.82
CA LEU A 445 -17.71 16.01 38.94
C LEU A 445 -17.85 17.28 39.78
N ILE A 446 -16.78 18.06 39.93
CA ILE A 446 -16.91 19.48 40.23
C ILE A 446 -17.25 20.17 38.92
N ALA A 447 -18.55 20.42 38.73
CA ALA A 447 -19.03 21.47 37.87
C ALA A 447 -18.42 22.81 38.31
N GLY A 448 -17.76 23.49 37.39
CA GLY A 448 -17.17 24.81 37.61
C GLY A 448 -17.20 25.62 36.33
N VAL A 449 -18.25 26.43 36.17
CA VAL A 449 -18.35 27.53 35.22
C VAL A 449 -17.41 28.68 35.66
N ALA A 450 -17.00 29.49 34.67
CA ALA A 450 -16.44 30.87 34.72
C ALA A 450 -14.92 30.96 34.48
N VAL A 451 -14.38 31.86 33.65
CA VAL A 451 -14.84 33.14 33.04
C VAL A 451 -14.40 33.20 31.59
#